data_AF-A0A6A3MXY4-F1
#
_entry.id   AF-A0A6A3MXY4-F1
#
_cell.length_a   1.000
_cell.length_b   1.000
_cell.length_c   1.000
_cell.angle_alpha   90.00
_cell.angle_beta   90.00
_cell.angle_gamma   90.00
#
_symmetry.space_group_name_H-M   'P 1'
#
loop_
_entity.id
_entity.type
_entity.pdbx_description
1 polymer ?
#
loop_
_entity_poly.entity_id
_entity_poly.type
_entity_poly.pdbx_seq_one_letter_code
_entity_poly.pdbx_strand_id
1 'polypeptide(L)'
;MSLSLYRRILRVARTWEGGALEQDWIRIEARRRFEENRSLRDPAAIEEAVRQGHNQVDVALHYKICYPRPQYVDPGTMGGESDFRRQSSRANTRLGRMHKSKLQSQFRRNGR
;
A
#
# COMPACT_ATOMS: atom_id res chain seq x y z
N MET A 1 2.85 28.02 -3.90
CA MET A 1 2.76 26.78 -4.71
C MET A 1 2.91 25.52 -3.86
N SER A 2 3.96 25.38 -3.03
CA SER A 2 4.12 24.22 -2.14
C SER A 2 3.05 24.13 -1.03
N LEU A 3 2.73 25.25 -0.36
CA LEU A 3 1.70 25.28 0.69
C LEU A 3 0.29 24.96 0.17
N SER A 4 -0.03 25.35 -1.07
CA SER A 4 -1.31 25.01 -1.70
C SER A 4 -1.43 23.51 -1.96
N LEU A 5 -0.35 22.86 -2.40
CA LEU A 5 -0.28 21.40 -2.52
C LEU A 5 -0.45 20.73 -1.14
N TYR A 6 0.28 21.17 -0.11
CA TYR A 6 0.16 20.59 1.23
C TYR A 6 -1.28 20.66 1.77
N ARG A 7 -1.92 21.83 1.66
CA ARG A 7 -3.34 22.01 2.03
C ARG A 7 -4.29 21.17 1.19
N ARG A 8 -3.97 20.90 -0.09
CA ARG A 8 -4.74 19.99 -0.94
C ARG A 8 -4.63 18.56 -0.41
N ILE A 9 -3.42 18.08 -0.09
CA ILE A 9 -3.20 16.74 0.47
C ILE A 9 -3.96 16.57 1.80
N LEU A 10 -3.92 17.55 2.70
CA LEU A 10 -4.66 17.47 3.96
C LEU A 10 -6.19 17.43 3.77
N ARG A 11 -6.73 18.13 2.76
CA ARG A 11 -8.15 18.05 2.41
C ARG A 11 -8.51 16.66 1.87
N VAL A 12 -7.65 16.08 1.02
CA VAL A 12 -7.80 14.71 0.54
C VAL A 12 -7.78 13.74 1.72
N ALA A 13 -6.80 13.82 2.61
CA ALA A 13 -6.73 12.98 3.82
C ALA A 13 -7.99 13.09 4.69
N ARG A 14 -8.61 14.27 4.80
CA ARG A 14 -9.86 14.44 5.58
C ARG A 14 -11.08 13.80 4.91
N THR A 15 -11.10 13.71 3.59
CA THR A 15 -12.24 13.23 2.80
C THR A 15 -12.00 11.83 2.22
N TRP A 16 -10.90 11.19 2.61
CA TRP A 16 -10.52 9.89 2.07
C TRP A 16 -11.43 8.78 2.60
N GLU A 17 -11.92 7.94 1.68
CA GLU A 17 -12.94 6.91 1.92
C GLU A 17 -12.39 5.68 2.67
N GLY A 18 -11.08 5.41 2.62
CA GLY A 18 -10.46 4.22 3.20
C GLY A 18 -10.29 4.19 4.73
N GLY A 19 -10.95 5.10 5.45
CA GLY A 19 -10.99 5.10 6.92
C GLY A 19 -9.74 5.69 7.61
N ALA A 20 -9.78 5.75 8.94
CA ALA A 20 -8.84 6.53 9.75
C ALA A 20 -7.35 6.17 9.53
N LEU A 21 -7.04 4.88 9.37
CA LEU A 21 -5.66 4.42 9.14
C LEU A 21 -5.06 5.00 7.85
N GLU A 22 -5.80 4.97 6.75
CA GLU A 22 -5.35 5.53 5.47
C GLU A 22 -5.28 7.07 5.52
N GLN A 23 -6.23 7.70 6.21
CA GLN A 23 -6.20 9.14 6.43
C GLN A 23 -4.94 9.58 7.19
N ASP A 24 -4.59 8.87 8.27
CA ASP A 24 -3.39 9.14 9.05
C ASP A 24 -2.12 8.85 8.26
N TRP A 25 -2.12 7.76 7.49
CA TRP A 25 -1.01 7.46 6.59
C TRP A 25 -0.76 8.60 5.59
N ILE A 26 -1.79 9.14 4.95
CA ILE A 26 -1.65 10.27 4.02
C ILE A 26 -1.07 11.50 4.74
N ARG A 27 -1.52 11.80 5.96
CA ARG A 27 -1.01 12.95 6.75
C ARG A 27 0.46 12.78 7.10
N ILE A 28 0.85 11.59 7.54
CA ILE A 28 2.23 11.27 7.93
C ILE A 28 3.15 11.31 6.71
N GLU A 29 2.75 10.68 5.60
CA GLU A 29 3.54 10.67 4.38
C GLU A 29 3.70 12.08 3.80
N ALA A 30 2.63 12.88 3.80
CA ALA A 30 2.71 14.28 3.37
C ALA A 30 3.73 15.07 4.19
N ARG A 31 3.70 14.94 5.53
CA ARG A 31 4.68 15.58 6.41
C ARG A 31 6.09 15.11 6.07
N ARG A 32 6.31 13.79 5.98
CA ARG A 32 7.61 13.19 5.68
C ARG A 32 8.21 13.75 4.39
N ARG A 33 7.45 13.76 3.31
CA ARG A 33 7.90 14.26 2.00
C ARG A 33 8.25 15.74 2.01
N PHE A 34 7.50 16.57 2.72
CA PHE A 34 7.80 17.99 2.82
C PHE A 34 9.04 18.26 3.66
N GLU A 35 9.26 17.49 4.74
CA GLU A 35 10.48 17.60 5.55
C GLU A 35 11.72 17.10 4.79
N GLU A 36 11.60 16.01 4.02
CA GLU A 36 12.68 15.51 3.15
C GLU A 36 13.15 16.56 2.14
N ASN A 37 12.24 17.42 1.66
CA ASN A 37 12.54 18.50 0.70
C ASN A 37 12.81 19.86 1.37
N ARG A 38 12.90 19.94 2.70
CA ARG A 38 13.03 21.21 3.44
C ARG A 38 14.25 22.03 3.03
N SER A 39 15.35 21.37 2.66
CA SER A 39 16.61 22.01 2.26
C SER A 39 16.69 22.31 0.75
N LEU A 40 15.65 21.99 -0.03
CA LEU A 40 15.63 22.23 -1.46
C LEU A 40 15.56 23.74 -1.73
N ARG A 41 16.57 24.28 -2.43
CA ARG A 41 16.70 25.72 -2.72
C ARG A 41 16.62 26.06 -4.19
N ASP A 42 16.85 25.11 -5.07
CA ASP A 42 16.78 25.31 -6.51
C ASP A 42 15.31 25.51 -6.94
N PRO A 43 14.94 26.67 -7.53
CA PRO A 43 13.57 26.95 -7.94
C PRO A 43 13.01 25.91 -8.91
N ALA A 44 13.81 25.45 -9.88
CA ALA A 44 13.37 24.48 -10.88
C ALA A 44 13.06 23.12 -10.22
N ALA A 45 13.93 22.65 -9.33
CA ALA A 45 13.67 21.44 -8.56
C ALA A 45 12.44 21.56 -7.64
N ILE A 46 12.19 22.74 -7.04
CA ILE A 46 10.99 22.97 -6.21
C ILE A 46 9.72 22.87 -7.06
N GLU A 47 9.70 23.50 -8.23
CA GLU A 47 8.57 23.43 -9.15
C GLU A 47 8.29 22.00 -9.60
N GLU A 48 9.34 21.26 -9.96
CA GLU A 48 9.21 19.86 -10.35
C GLU A 48 8.70 18.98 -9.19
N ALA A 49 9.21 19.16 -7.97
CA ALA A 49 8.73 18.44 -6.80
C ALA A 49 7.25 18.73 -6.50
N VAL A 50 6.81 19.99 -6.64
CA VAL A 50 5.40 20.37 -6.47
C VAL A 50 4.53 19.77 -7.58
N ARG A 51 5.01 19.77 -8.83
CA ARG A 51 4.32 19.15 -9.97
C ARG A 51 4.15 17.65 -9.76
N GLN A 52 5.22 16.95 -9.37
CA GLN A 52 5.15 15.52 -9.05
C GLN A 52 4.20 15.22 -7.89
N GLY A 53 4.21 16.05 -6.85
CA GLY A 53 3.27 15.91 -5.74
C GLY A 53 1.81 16.07 -6.16
N HIS A 54 1.49 16.99 -7.08
CA HIS A 54 0.16 17.10 -7.66
C HIS A 54 -0.22 15.84 -8.44
N ASN A 55 0.65 15.37 -9.32
CA ASN A 55 0.42 14.16 -10.10
C ASN A 55 0.16 12.94 -9.19
N GLN A 56 0.92 12.80 -8.10
CA GLN A 56 0.74 11.70 -7.15
C GLN A 56 -0.64 11.74 -6.48
N VAL A 57 -1.12 12.94 -6.10
CA VAL A 57 -2.47 13.10 -5.54
C VAL A 57 -3.54 12.74 -6.56
N ASP A 58 -3.36 13.13 -7.82
CA ASP A 58 -4.29 12.80 -8.92
C ASP A 58 -4.36 11.29 -9.16
N VAL A 59 -3.21 10.60 -9.20
CA VAL A 59 -3.12 9.15 -9.31
C VAL A 59 -3.82 8.46 -8.14
N ALA A 60 -3.55 8.91 -6.91
CA ALA A 60 -4.18 8.35 -5.71
C ALA A 60 -5.70 8.48 -5.76
N LEU A 61 -6.23 9.65 -6.14
CA LEU A 61 -7.67 9.89 -6.25
C LEU A 61 -8.31 9.07 -7.37
N HIS A 62 -7.64 8.93 -8.51
CA HIS A 62 -8.14 8.16 -9.66
C HIS A 62 -8.25 6.66 -9.34
N TYR A 63 -7.22 6.09 -8.71
CA TYR A 63 -7.19 4.66 -8.40
C TYR A 63 -7.71 4.30 -7.01
N LYS A 64 -8.05 5.28 -6.18
CA LYS A 64 -8.47 5.10 -4.78
C LYS A 64 -7.44 4.30 -3.95
N ILE A 65 -6.15 4.57 -4.18
CA ILE A 65 -5.03 3.93 -3.48
C ILE A 65 -4.14 5.04 -2.91
N CYS A 66 -3.99 5.10 -1.58
CA CYS A 66 -3.13 6.09 -0.94
C CYS A 66 -1.67 5.65 -0.89
N TYR A 67 -1.42 4.34 -0.80
CA TYR A 67 -0.08 3.77 -0.64
C TYR A 67 0.76 3.88 -1.92
N PRO A 68 2.10 3.92 -1.80
CA PRO A 68 2.97 3.81 -2.97
C PRO A 68 2.72 2.49 -3.69
N ARG A 69 2.47 2.57 -4.99
CA ARG A 69 2.38 1.36 -5.83
C ARG A 69 3.75 0.70 -5.88
N PRO A 70 3.85 -0.63 -5.65
CA PRO A 70 5.08 -1.36 -5.94
C PRO A 70 5.48 -1.11 -7.40
N GLN A 71 6.76 -0.86 -7.63
CA GLN A 71 7.26 -0.77 -9.00
C GLN A 71 7.06 -2.13 -9.67
N TYR A 72 6.43 -2.13 -10.86
CA TYR A 72 6.33 -3.33 -11.67
C TYR A 72 7.74 -3.66 -12.14
N VAL A 73 8.30 -4.70 -11.53
CA VAL A 73 9.51 -5.37 -12.00
C VAL A 73 9.08 -6.43 -12.99
N ASP A 74 9.81 -6.57 -14.09
CA ASP A 74 9.55 -7.66 -15.02
C ASP A 74 9.63 -9.00 -14.26
N PRO A 75 8.71 -9.93 -14.55
CA PRO A 75 8.78 -11.27 -13.96
C PRO A 75 10.16 -11.90 -14.24
N GLY A 76 11.00 -11.97 -13.20
CA GLY A 76 12.38 -12.47 -13.28
C GLY A 76 13.47 -11.50 -12.80
N THR A 77 13.16 -10.21 -12.58
CA THR A 77 14.17 -9.22 -12.15
C THR A 77 14.32 -9.10 -10.63
N MET A 78 13.27 -9.43 -9.86
CA MET A 78 13.38 -9.51 -8.39
C MET A 78 13.90 -10.89 -7.99
N GLY A 79 15.11 -10.92 -7.41
CA GLY A 79 15.71 -12.12 -6.82
C GLY A 79 14.96 -12.60 -5.57
N GLY A 80 13.82 -13.25 -5.77
CA GLY A 80 13.26 -14.28 -4.89
C GLY A 80 13.41 -15.61 -5.61
N GLU A 81 13.79 -16.67 -4.86
CA GLU A 81 14.25 -17.99 -5.34
C GLU A 81 13.87 -18.32 -6.79
N SER A 82 14.88 -18.56 -7.64
CA SER A 82 14.71 -19.07 -9.02
C SER A 82 13.94 -20.39 -9.09
N ASP A 83 13.79 -21.05 -7.94
CA ASP A 83 12.92 -22.19 -7.74
C ASP A 83 11.51 -21.70 -7.33
N PHE A 84 10.65 -21.43 -8.31
CA PHE A 84 9.18 -21.39 -8.11
C PHE A 84 8.62 -22.79 -7.77
N ARG A 85 9.34 -23.57 -6.94
CA ARG A 85 8.97 -24.91 -6.53
C ARG A 85 7.88 -24.79 -5.48
N ARG A 86 6.71 -25.28 -5.82
CA ARG A 86 5.61 -25.49 -4.88
C ARG A 86 6.12 -26.33 -3.69
N GLN A 87 6.42 -25.69 -2.54
CA GLN A 87 6.87 -26.38 -1.32
C GLN A 87 5.76 -27.22 -0.64
N SER A 88 4.54 -27.19 -1.18
CA SER A 88 3.47 -28.07 -0.71
C SER A 88 3.60 -29.45 -1.33
N SER A 89 4.06 -30.41 -0.53
CA SER A 89 3.98 -31.83 -0.87
C SER A 89 2.52 -32.32 -0.80
N ARG A 90 2.21 -33.45 -1.47
CA ARG A 90 0.90 -34.13 -1.36
C ARG A 90 0.60 -34.50 0.10
N ALA A 91 1.62 -34.80 0.90
CA ALA A 91 1.50 -35.06 2.34
C ALA A 91 1.05 -33.80 3.10
N ASN A 92 1.69 -32.64 2.87
CA ASN A 92 1.33 -31.36 3.48
C ASN A 92 -0.11 -30.94 3.12
N THR A 93 -0.52 -31.19 1.88
CA THR A 93 -1.88 -30.89 1.42
C THR A 93 -2.92 -31.81 2.08
N ARG A 94 -2.61 -33.09 2.30
CA ARG A 94 -3.48 -34.04 3.03
C ARG A 94 -3.60 -33.69 4.51
N LEU A 95 -2.49 -33.37 5.18
CA LEU A 95 -2.47 -32.97 6.58
C LEU A 95 -3.32 -31.70 6.79
N GLY A 96 -3.17 -30.69 5.93
CA GLY A 96 -4.00 -29.47 5.97
C GLY A 96 -5.49 -29.75 5.75
N ARG A 97 -5.84 -30.68 4.85
CA ARG A 97 -7.23 -31.10 4.60
C ARG A 97 -7.85 -31.83 5.80
N MET A 98 -7.08 -32.71 6.45
CA MET A 98 -7.51 -33.42 7.65
C MET A 98 -7.73 -32.45 8.82
N HIS A 99 -6.81 -31.51 9.04
CA HIS A 99 -6.93 -30.50 10.08
C HIS A 99 -8.20 -29.65 9.91
N LYS A 100 -8.47 -29.20 8.67
CA LYS A 100 -9.70 -28.46 8.34
C LYS A 100 -10.97 -29.29 8.58
N SER A 101 -10.97 -30.58 8.23
CA SER A 101 -12.12 -31.47 8.46
C SER A 101 -12.40 -31.70 9.94
N LYS A 102 -11.36 -31.84 10.77
CA LYS A 102 -11.48 -32.04 12.22
C LYS A 102 -12.07 -30.81 12.90
N LEU A 103 -11.58 -29.62 12.53
CA LEU A 103 -12.13 -28.34 13.00
C LEU A 103 -13.61 -28.18 12.59
N GLN A 104 -13.95 -28.45 11.32
CA GLN A 104 -15.35 -28.37 10.87
C GLN A 104 -16.28 -29.35 11.60
N SER A 105 -15.79 -30.54 11.95
CA SER A 105 -16.58 -31.54 12.69
C SER A 105 -16.87 -31.11 14.14
N GLN A 106 -15.97 -30.34 14.76
CA GLN A 106 -16.17 -29.79 16.11
C GLN A 106 -17.30 -28.75 16.14
N PHE A 107 -17.40 -27.91 15.12
CA PHE A 107 -18.48 -26.90 15.03
C PHE A 107 -19.86 -27.49 14.67
N ARG A 108 -19.92 -28.70 14.10
CA ARG A 108 -21.18 -29.38 13.78
C ARG A 108 -21.82 -30.14 14.97
N ARG A 109 -21.10 -30.29 16.09
CA ARG A 109 -21.56 -31.09 17.24
C ARG A 109 -22.49 -30.36 18.22
N ASN A 110 -22.61 -29.04 18.15
CA ASN A 110 -23.46 -28.26 19.08
C ASN A 110 -24.80 -27.82 18.46
N GLY A 111 -25.30 -28.54 17.47
CA GLY A 111 -26.58 -28.25 16.80
C GLY A 111 -27.64 -29.30 17.11
N ARG A 112 -28.01 -29.47 18.39
CA ARG A 112 -29.31 -29.97 18.86
C ARG A 112 -29.55 -29.46 20.28
#